data_AF-A0A7S0P7M1-F1
#
_entry.id   AF-A0A7S0P7M1-F1
#
_cell.length_a   1.000
_cell.length_b   1.000
_cell.length_c   1.000
_cell.angle_alpha   90.00
_cell.angle_beta   90.00
_cell.angle_gamma   90.00
#
_symmetry.space_group_name_H-M   'P 1'
#
loop_
_entity.id
_entity.type
_entity.pdbx_description
1 polymer ?
#
loop_
_entity_poly.entity_id
_entity_poly.type
_entity_poly.pdbx_seq_one_letter_code
_entity_poly.pdbx_strand_id
1 'polypeptide(L)'
;MKFLALSMFGAASAFAPASPAFTRKSSVQMALPAGVKPILIGVAADSGCGKSTFMRRLTNTFGGETVGPLGGGFDAGSWETNTLVSDLTTVICLDDYHLNDRGGRKVTQRTALDPLENNFDLMFEQMAALKNGETVAKPIYNHVNGTLDTPETIEPTPIIIIEGLHPMHDARVRDLLDFSLYLD
;
A
#
# COMPACT_ATOMS: atom_id res chain seq x y z
N MET A 1 67.66 -18.77 -34.91
CA MET A 1 66.85 -19.99 -34.77
C MET A 1 65.91 -19.83 -33.59
N LYS A 2 64.65 -20.27 -33.75
CA LYS A 2 63.50 -20.26 -32.82
C LYS A 2 62.74 -18.94 -32.71
N PHE A 3 61.41 -18.91 -32.73
CA PHE A 3 60.36 -19.74 -33.35
C PHE A 3 59.12 -18.84 -33.34
N LEU A 4 58.32 -18.94 -34.40
CA LEU A 4 57.08 -18.22 -34.65
C LEU A 4 56.00 -18.62 -33.61
N ALA A 5 55.29 -17.68 -33.01
CA ALA A 5 54.02 -17.93 -32.31
C ALA A 5 53.00 -16.87 -32.73
N LEU A 6 52.13 -17.27 -33.65
CA LEU A 6 51.00 -16.52 -34.17
C LEU A 6 49.83 -16.65 -33.17
N SER A 7 49.42 -15.58 -32.50
CA SER A 7 48.17 -15.55 -31.73
C SER A 7 47.11 -14.78 -32.51
N MET A 8 46.18 -15.50 -33.14
CA MET A 8 44.94 -14.91 -33.64
C MET A 8 44.02 -14.61 -32.46
N PHE A 9 43.83 -13.33 -32.13
CA PHE A 9 42.68 -12.90 -31.33
C PHE A 9 41.52 -12.60 -32.28
N GLY A 10 40.58 -13.54 -32.37
CA GLY A 10 39.28 -13.31 -32.98
C GLY A 10 38.43 -12.45 -32.05
N ALA A 11 38.00 -11.28 -32.52
CA ALA A 11 37.02 -10.45 -31.83
C ALA A 11 35.63 -11.09 -32.01
N ALA A 12 35.15 -11.80 -31.00
CA ALA A 12 33.73 -12.17 -30.92
C ALA A 12 32.92 -10.92 -30.53
N SER A 13 32.30 -10.27 -31.52
CA SER A 13 31.28 -9.26 -31.27
C SER A 13 30.03 -9.98 -30.77
N ALA A 14 29.86 -10.03 -29.45
CA ALA A 14 28.63 -10.49 -28.84
C ALA A 14 27.55 -9.42 -29.06
N PHE A 15 26.59 -9.72 -29.93
CA PHE A 15 25.37 -8.94 -30.11
C PHE A 15 24.50 -9.13 -28.86
N ALA A 16 24.62 -8.25 -27.88
CA ALA A 16 23.72 -8.22 -26.73
C ALA A 16 22.40 -7.57 -27.19
N PRO A 17 21.24 -8.24 -27.03
CA PRO A 17 19.97 -7.57 -27.28
C PRO A 17 19.85 -6.45 -26.24
N ALA A 18 19.61 -5.22 -26.70
CA ALA A 18 19.31 -4.10 -25.84
C ALA A 18 18.04 -4.45 -25.05
N SER A 19 18.19 -4.70 -23.75
CA SER A 19 17.05 -4.70 -22.83
C SER A 19 16.34 -3.36 -22.98
N PRO A 20 15.02 -3.32 -23.20
CA PRO A 20 14.32 -2.05 -23.25
C PRO A 20 14.58 -1.33 -21.94
N ALA A 21 15.16 -0.14 -22.03
CA ALA A 21 15.37 0.71 -20.88
C ALA A 21 13.99 1.01 -20.29
N PHE A 22 13.69 0.40 -19.14
CA PHE A 22 12.51 0.71 -18.36
C PHE A 22 12.70 2.13 -17.84
N THR A 23 12.11 3.11 -18.53
CA THR A 23 12.00 4.48 -18.02
C THR A 23 11.07 4.45 -16.81
N ARG A 24 11.67 4.37 -15.63
CA ARG A 24 10.96 4.51 -14.35
C ARG A 24 10.31 5.90 -14.32
N LYS A 25 9.02 6.00 -14.63
CA LYS A 25 8.23 7.21 -14.32
C LYS A 25 8.36 7.41 -12.80
N SER A 26 8.95 8.53 -12.41
CA SER A 26 9.50 8.75 -11.06
C SER A 26 8.46 9.20 -10.02
N SER A 27 7.18 9.25 -10.36
CA SER A 27 6.12 9.61 -9.41
C SER A 27 4.81 8.95 -9.81
N VAL A 28 4.27 8.12 -8.92
CA VAL A 28 2.89 7.63 -9.03
C VAL A 28 1.98 8.85 -8.91
N GLN A 29 1.15 9.11 -9.93
CA GLN A 29 0.24 10.25 -9.91
C GLN A 29 -1.08 9.83 -9.27
N MET A 30 -1.28 10.24 -8.01
CA MET A 30 -2.40 9.83 -7.15
C MET A 30 -3.69 10.63 -7.35
N ALA A 31 -3.77 11.45 -8.38
CA ALA A 31 -4.82 12.44 -8.51
C ALA A 31 -6.11 11.85 -9.08
N LEU A 32 -7.17 11.84 -8.28
CA LEU A 32 -8.54 11.61 -8.73
C LEU A 32 -8.89 12.56 -9.90
N PRO A 33 -9.29 12.04 -11.07
CA PRO A 33 -9.72 12.89 -12.17
C PRO A 33 -10.97 13.71 -11.80
N ALA A 34 -11.06 14.94 -12.32
CA ALA A 34 -12.16 15.83 -12.01
C ALA A 34 -13.54 15.20 -12.32
N GLY A 35 -14.44 15.23 -11.33
CA GLY A 35 -15.80 14.70 -11.46
C GLY A 35 -15.92 13.17 -11.30
N VAL A 36 -14.82 12.46 -11.06
CA VAL A 36 -14.85 11.03 -10.70
C VAL A 36 -15.13 10.91 -9.21
N LYS A 37 -16.10 10.07 -8.83
CA LYS A 37 -16.32 9.69 -7.44
C LYS A 37 -15.53 8.42 -7.13
N PRO A 38 -14.72 8.39 -6.06
CA PRO A 38 -14.00 7.19 -5.67
C PRO A 38 -14.93 6.02 -5.35
N ILE A 39 -14.50 4.82 -5.73
CA ILE A 39 -15.10 3.55 -5.34
C ILE A 39 -14.32 3.03 -4.12
N LEU A 40 -15.02 2.69 -3.05
CA LEU A 40 -14.43 2.17 -1.82
C LEU A 40 -14.68 0.66 -1.68
N ILE A 41 -13.62 -0.14 -1.62
CA ILE A 41 -13.66 -1.60 -1.51
C ILE A 41 -13.10 -2.02 -0.15
N GLY A 42 -13.84 -2.84 0.60
CA GLY A 42 -13.37 -3.42 1.85
C GLY A 42 -12.86 -4.85 1.66
N VAL A 43 -11.71 -5.18 2.25
CA VAL A 43 -11.13 -6.53 2.21
C VAL A 43 -10.77 -7.00 3.61
N ALA A 44 -11.62 -7.82 4.21
CA ALA A 44 -11.34 -8.46 5.48
C ALA A 44 -10.45 -9.68 5.28
N ALA A 45 -9.36 -9.73 6.03
CA ALA A 45 -8.39 -10.81 5.96
C ALA A 45 -7.53 -10.86 7.24
N ASP A 46 -7.29 -12.06 7.78
CA ASP A 46 -6.34 -12.23 8.88
C ASP A 46 -4.89 -12.09 8.40
N SER A 47 -3.96 -11.84 9.33
CA SER A 47 -2.53 -11.86 9.05
C SER A 47 -2.11 -13.24 8.49
N GLY A 48 -1.34 -13.23 7.40
CA GLY A 48 -0.85 -14.47 6.78
C GLY A 48 -1.81 -15.20 5.83
N CYS A 49 -3.05 -14.74 5.65
CA CYS A 49 -4.03 -15.36 4.71
C CYS A 49 -3.73 -15.10 3.21
N GLY A 50 -2.62 -14.43 2.88
CA GLY A 50 -2.27 -14.07 1.50
C GLY A 50 -2.74 -12.69 1.04
N LYS A 51 -3.13 -11.81 1.97
CA LYS A 51 -3.57 -10.43 1.70
C LYS A 51 -2.64 -9.65 0.76
N SER A 52 -1.32 -9.65 0.99
CA SER A 52 -0.36 -8.98 0.10
C SER A 52 -0.33 -9.59 -1.31
N THR A 53 -0.52 -10.91 -1.42
CA THR A 53 -0.63 -11.59 -2.73
C THR A 53 -1.93 -11.21 -3.44
N PHE A 54 -3.04 -11.16 -2.70
CA PHE A 54 -4.34 -10.76 -3.22
C PHE A 54 -4.32 -9.30 -3.67
N MET A 55 -3.83 -8.38 -2.83
CA MET A 55 -3.66 -6.96 -3.14
C MET A 55 -2.79 -6.75 -4.37
N ARG A 56 -1.66 -7.46 -4.51
CA ARG A 56 -0.80 -7.36 -5.70
C ARG A 56 -1.51 -7.83 -6.98
N ARG A 57 -2.32 -8.89 -6.90
CA ARG A 57 -3.11 -9.34 -8.07
C ARG A 57 -4.20 -8.35 -8.43
N LEU A 58 -4.84 -7.79 -7.41
CA LEU A 58 -5.94 -6.87 -7.56
C LEU A 58 -5.44 -5.55 -8.18
N THR A 59 -4.35 -4.99 -7.70
CA THR A 59 -3.73 -3.78 -8.28
C THR A 59 -3.20 -4.02 -9.70
N ASN A 60 -2.61 -5.19 -9.97
CA ASN A 60 -2.25 -5.59 -11.33
C ASN A 60 -3.47 -5.71 -12.26
N THR A 61 -4.64 -6.09 -11.74
CA THR A 61 -5.87 -6.26 -12.54
C THR A 61 -6.54 -4.93 -12.85
N PHE A 62 -6.54 -3.99 -11.89
CA PHE A 62 -7.13 -2.67 -12.08
C PHE A 62 -6.29 -1.74 -12.97
N GLY A 63 -5.07 -2.13 -13.33
CA GLY A 63 -4.30 -1.48 -14.38
C GLY A 63 -3.54 -0.27 -13.88
N GLY A 64 -2.47 -0.52 -13.13
CA GLY A 64 -1.42 0.48 -12.90
C GLY A 64 -0.07 -0.02 -13.39
N GLU A 65 0.61 0.76 -14.22
CA GLU A 65 1.96 0.43 -14.71
C GLU A 65 2.99 0.42 -13.56
N THR A 66 2.65 0.99 -12.41
CA THR A 66 3.54 1.09 -11.24
C THR A 66 2.72 1.04 -9.96
N VAL A 67 2.88 -0.04 -9.19
CA VAL A 67 2.38 -0.17 -7.82
C VAL A 67 3.59 -0.09 -6.89
N GLY A 68 3.54 0.81 -5.92
CA GLY A 68 4.61 0.99 -4.95
C GLY A 68 4.07 1.48 -3.61
N PRO A 69 4.91 1.49 -2.56
CA PRO A 69 4.54 2.17 -1.33
C PRO A 69 4.50 3.69 -1.56
N LEU A 70 3.59 4.40 -0.87
CA LEU A 70 3.45 5.86 -1.01
C LEU A 70 4.72 6.63 -0.59
N GLY A 71 5.43 6.06 0.38
CA GLY A 71 6.75 6.46 0.89
C GLY A 71 7.51 5.22 1.36
N GLY A 72 8.47 5.35 2.27
CA GLY A 72 9.24 4.20 2.74
C GLY A 72 10.47 3.89 1.89
N GLY A 73 11.65 3.90 2.52
CA GLY A 73 12.94 3.53 1.92
C GLY A 73 14.09 3.56 2.93
N PHE A 74 14.74 2.43 3.17
CA PHE A 74 15.77 2.26 4.21
C PHE A 74 17.13 2.95 3.92
N ASP A 75 17.19 4.00 3.10
CA ASP A 75 18.49 4.54 2.64
C ASP A 75 18.74 6.02 2.99
N ALA A 76 17.78 6.75 3.60
CA ALA A 76 18.02 8.15 3.98
C ALA A 76 17.06 8.70 5.06
N GLY A 77 16.62 7.88 6.03
CA GLY A 77 15.77 8.33 7.16
C GLY A 77 14.26 8.27 6.91
N SER A 78 13.79 7.27 6.16
CA SER A 78 12.38 7.12 5.81
C SER A 78 11.51 6.60 6.95
N TRP A 79 10.35 7.23 7.08
CA TRP A 79 9.16 6.76 7.78
C TRP A 79 8.63 5.48 7.13
N GLU A 80 8.01 4.60 7.92
CA GLU A 80 7.31 3.41 7.43
C GLU A 80 5.96 3.84 6.83
N THR A 81 5.46 3.11 5.84
CA THR A 81 4.10 3.28 5.33
C THR A 81 3.52 1.91 5.04
N ASN A 82 2.23 1.75 5.37
CA ASN A 82 1.44 0.61 4.99
C ASN A 82 0.60 0.87 3.73
N THR A 83 0.71 2.08 3.16
CA THR A 83 -0.09 2.51 2.02
C THR A 83 0.58 2.08 0.72
N LEU A 84 -0.16 1.34 -0.12
CA LEU A 84 0.24 1.06 -1.49
C LEU A 84 -0.53 1.92 -2.47
N VAL A 85 0.15 2.34 -3.52
CA VAL A 85 -0.37 3.32 -4.46
C VAL A 85 -0.07 2.95 -5.90
N SER A 86 -1.03 3.25 -6.77
CA SER A 86 -0.93 3.30 -8.21
C SER A 86 -1.68 4.54 -8.73
N ASP A 87 -1.55 4.81 -10.03
CA ASP A 87 -2.36 5.78 -10.76
C ASP A 87 -3.89 5.67 -10.58
N LEU A 88 -4.40 4.47 -10.33
CA LEU A 88 -5.83 4.21 -10.18
C LEU A 88 -6.25 3.76 -8.79
N THR A 89 -5.31 3.25 -7.98
CA THR A 89 -5.65 2.56 -6.74
C THR A 89 -4.83 3.05 -5.55
N THR A 90 -5.51 3.32 -4.44
CA THR A 90 -4.91 3.50 -3.10
C THR A 90 -5.32 2.33 -2.22
N VAL A 91 -4.37 1.63 -1.63
CA VAL A 91 -4.61 0.57 -0.63
C VAL A 91 -4.18 1.07 0.74
N ILE A 92 -5.09 1.02 1.71
CA ILE A 92 -4.92 1.49 3.08
C ILE A 92 -5.04 0.29 4.03
N CYS A 93 -4.02 0.08 4.85
CA CYS A 93 -4.06 -0.88 5.95
C CYS A 93 -4.86 -0.31 7.13
N LEU A 94 -5.80 -1.08 7.68
CA LEU A 94 -6.64 -0.64 8.79
C LEU A 94 -5.94 -0.70 10.15
N ASP A 95 -4.78 -1.35 10.25
CA ASP A 95 -3.95 -1.32 11.46
C ASP A 95 -3.46 0.11 11.76
N ASP A 96 -3.39 0.98 10.76
CA ASP A 96 -3.08 2.40 10.92
C ASP A 96 -4.08 3.12 11.85
N TYR A 97 -5.29 2.59 12.02
CA TYR A 97 -6.33 3.14 12.89
C TYR A 97 -6.35 2.51 14.29
N HIS A 98 -5.28 1.82 14.71
CA HIS A 98 -5.17 1.37 16.10
C HIS A 98 -5.17 2.53 17.10
N LEU A 99 -5.88 2.36 18.22
CA LEU A 99 -5.90 3.32 19.33
C LEU A 99 -4.62 3.28 20.16
N ASN A 100 -4.04 2.09 20.32
CA ASN A 100 -2.82 1.89 21.09
C ASN A 100 -1.73 1.26 20.24
N ASP A 101 -0.50 1.67 20.53
CA ASP A 101 0.68 1.00 20.04
C ASP A 101 0.88 -0.39 20.69
N ARG A 102 1.94 -1.11 20.30
CA ARG A 102 2.22 -2.45 20.83
C ARG A 102 2.50 -2.44 22.33
N GLY A 103 3.02 -1.35 22.88
CA GLY A 103 3.23 -1.16 24.32
C GLY A 103 1.92 -0.91 25.06
N GLY A 104 1.09 0.01 24.56
CA GLY A 104 -0.22 0.35 25.11
C GLY A 104 -1.15 -0.86 25.16
N ARG A 105 -1.18 -1.69 24.12
CA ARG A 105 -1.96 -2.94 24.13
C ARG A 105 -1.54 -3.94 25.22
N LYS A 106 -0.25 -3.97 25.60
CA LYS A 106 0.20 -4.76 26.75
C LYS A 106 -0.30 -4.19 28.07
N VAL A 107 -0.57 -2.89 28.16
CA VAL A 107 -1.15 -2.28 29.36
C VAL A 107 -2.65 -2.56 29.42
N THR A 108 -3.37 -2.42 28.30
CA THR A 108 -4.82 -2.68 28.22
C THR A 108 -5.17 -4.16 28.26
N GLN A 109 -4.20 -5.05 28.01
CA GLN A 109 -4.38 -6.51 27.91
C GLN A 109 -5.37 -6.92 26.80
N ARG A 110 -5.39 -6.14 25.71
CA ARG A 110 -6.22 -6.41 24.53
C ARG A 110 -5.38 -6.73 23.32
N THR A 111 -5.92 -7.54 22.43
CA THR A 111 -5.29 -7.89 21.16
C THR A 111 -5.68 -6.88 20.08
N ALA A 112 -4.99 -6.90 18.92
CA ALA A 112 -5.39 -6.05 17.78
C ALA A 112 -6.77 -6.42 17.23
N LEU A 113 -7.25 -7.64 17.51
CA LEU A 113 -8.55 -8.15 17.08
C LEU A 113 -9.70 -7.53 17.89
N ASP A 114 -9.43 -7.03 19.10
CA ASP A 114 -10.43 -6.39 19.93
C ASP A 114 -10.89 -5.09 19.26
N PRO A 115 -12.18 -4.93 18.93
CA PRO A 115 -12.70 -3.69 18.35
C PRO A 115 -12.38 -2.45 19.19
N LEU A 116 -12.24 -2.60 20.51
CA LEU A 116 -11.90 -1.49 21.41
C LEU A 116 -10.44 -1.04 21.32
N GLU A 117 -9.62 -1.68 20.48
CA GLU A 117 -8.27 -1.25 20.13
C GLU A 117 -8.21 -0.51 18.78
N ASN A 118 -9.36 -0.21 18.17
CA ASN A 118 -9.45 0.46 16.87
C ASN A 118 -10.28 1.74 16.94
N ASN A 119 -9.81 2.79 16.28
CA ASN A 119 -10.46 4.09 16.22
C ASN A 119 -11.44 4.15 15.05
N PHE A 120 -12.62 3.55 15.23
CA PHE A 120 -13.66 3.53 14.19
C PHE A 120 -14.23 4.91 13.86
N ASP A 121 -14.17 5.86 14.78
CA ASP A 121 -14.61 7.24 14.51
C ASP A 121 -13.70 7.92 13.49
N LEU A 122 -12.38 7.86 13.72
CA LEU A 122 -11.40 8.40 12.77
C LEU A 122 -11.41 7.62 11.45
N MET A 123 -11.57 6.29 11.49
CA MET A 123 -11.70 5.47 10.29
C MET A 123 -12.90 5.90 9.45
N PHE A 124 -14.07 6.06 10.06
CA PHE A 124 -15.27 6.52 9.36
C PHE A 124 -15.09 7.93 8.78
N GLU A 125 -14.59 8.87 9.58
CA GLU A 125 -14.34 10.25 9.15
C GLU A 125 -13.46 10.30 7.90
N GLN A 126 -12.31 9.60 7.95
CA GLN A 126 -11.34 9.64 6.84
C GLN A 126 -11.82 8.87 5.62
N MET A 127 -12.54 7.75 5.79
CA MET A 127 -13.10 7.02 4.64
C MET A 127 -14.23 7.80 3.96
N ALA A 128 -15.05 8.53 4.74
CA ALA A 128 -16.08 9.40 4.18
C ALA A 128 -15.46 10.56 3.40
N ALA A 129 -14.43 11.22 3.97
CA ALA A 129 -13.69 12.29 3.31
C ALA A 129 -13.07 11.82 1.99
N LEU A 130 -12.34 10.69 2.03
CA LEU A 130 -11.74 10.09 0.84
C LEU A 130 -12.79 9.73 -0.22
N LYS A 131 -13.95 9.16 0.16
CA LYS A 131 -15.05 8.84 -0.77
C LYS A 131 -15.71 10.10 -1.38
N ASN A 132 -15.54 11.25 -0.74
CA ASN A 132 -15.97 12.55 -1.25
C ASN A 132 -14.89 13.27 -2.09
N GLY A 133 -13.74 12.63 -2.29
CA GLY A 133 -12.64 13.22 -3.05
C GLY A 133 -11.77 14.19 -2.22
N GLU A 134 -11.81 14.10 -0.90
CA GLU A 134 -11.04 14.96 0.01
C GLU A 134 -9.76 14.27 0.49
N THR A 135 -8.68 15.04 0.62
CA THR A 135 -7.38 14.58 1.15
C THR A 135 -7.44 14.44 2.68
N VAL A 136 -6.80 13.40 3.22
CA VAL A 136 -6.76 13.15 4.68
C VAL A 136 -5.33 13.02 5.20
N ALA A 137 -5.13 13.33 6.48
CA ALA A 137 -3.90 13.03 7.22
C ALA A 137 -4.08 11.71 7.97
N LYS A 138 -3.69 10.61 7.33
CA LYS A 138 -3.89 9.26 7.85
C LYS A 138 -2.75 8.88 8.81
N PRO A 139 -3.04 8.39 10.03
CA PRO A 139 -2.01 7.85 10.91
C PRO A 139 -1.22 6.71 10.26
N ILE A 140 -0.07 6.37 10.85
CA ILE A 140 0.74 5.21 10.47
C ILE A 140 0.95 4.35 11.72
N TYR A 141 0.59 3.07 11.63
CA TYR A 141 1.02 2.08 12.62
C TYR A 141 2.26 1.36 12.09
N ASN A 142 3.41 1.65 12.70
CA ASN A 142 4.68 1.13 12.26
C ASN A 142 4.87 -0.31 12.73
N HIS A 143 4.85 -1.27 11.81
CA HIS A 143 4.94 -2.69 12.17
C HIS A 143 6.33 -3.12 12.66
N VAL A 144 7.38 -2.36 12.31
CA VAL A 144 8.77 -2.65 12.65
C VAL A 144 9.02 -2.43 14.15
N ASN A 145 8.71 -1.24 14.65
CA ASN A 145 8.91 -0.89 16.06
C ASN A 145 7.63 -1.05 16.91
N GLY A 146 6.47 -1.16 16.28
CA GLY A 146 5.17 -1.26 16.94
C GLY A 146 4.67 0.05 17.55
N THR A 147 5.06 1.21 17.00
CA THR A 147 4.63 2.55 17.44
C THR A 147 3.59 3.17 16.49
N LEU A 148 2.96 4.26 16.93
CA LEU A 148 2.18 5.15 16.07
C LEU A 148 3.09 6.28 15.60
N ASP A 149 3.29 6.38 14.29
CA ASP A 149 4.16 7.37 13.66
C ASP A 149 3.37 8.62 13.21
N THR A 150 4.10 9.64 12.76
CA THR A 150 3.49 10.87 12.23
C THR A 150 2.59 10.55 11.03
N PRO A 151 1.37 11.14 10.95
CA PRO A 151 0.46 10.89 9.83
C PRO A 151 1.05 11.18 8.45
N GLU A 152 0.66 10.40 7.45
CA GLU A 152 0.94 10.62 6.04
C GLU A 152 -0.28 11.23 5.32
N THR A 153 -0.01 12.04 4.28
CA THR A 153 -1.06 12.65 3.46
C THR A 153 -1.57 11.63 2.43
N ILE A 154 -2.87 11.34 2.45
CA ILE A 154 -3.52 10.48 1.45
C ILE A 154 -4.41 11.33 0.55
N GLU A 155 -4.05 11.37 -0.73
CA GLU A 155 -4.92 11.87 -1.79
C GLU A 155 -5.79 10.71 -2.33
N PRO A 156 -7.08 10.94 -2.59
CA PRO A 156 -7.97 9.90 -3.10
C PRO A 156 -7.63 9.58 -4.56
N THR A 157 -7.70 8.29 -4.89
CA THR A 157 -7.66 7.77 -6.27
C THR A 157 -9.04 7.26 -6.67
N PRO A 158 -9.26 6.94 -7.97
CA PRO A 158 -10.53 6.36 -8.42
C PRO A 158 -10.97 5.11 -7.64
N ILE A 159 -10.03 4.27 -7.17
CA ILE A 159 -10.32 3.06 -6.41
C ILE A 159 -9.56 3.12 -5.09
N ILE A 160 -10.30 3.10 -3.98
CA ILE A 160 -9.73 3.05 -2.64
C ILE A 160 -10.06 1.69 -2.05
N ILE A 161 -9.06 1.05 -1.47
CA ILE A 161 -9.17 -0.27 -0.88
C ILE A 161 -8.75 -0.16 0.56
N ILE A 162 -9.67 -0.50 1.47
CA ILE A 162 -9.32 -0.68 2.87
C ILE A 162 -9.18 -2.17 3.15
N GLU A 163 -8.07 -2.55 3.75
CA GLU A 163 -7.75 -3.92 4.06
C GLU A 163 -7.36 -4.07 5.52
N GLY A 164 -7.71 -5.20 6.11
CA GLY A 164 -7.27 -5.55 7.46
C GLY A 164 -8.32 -6.36 8.21
N LEU A 165 -8.29 -6.28 9.54
CA LEU A 165 -9.11 -7.10 10.42
C LEU A 165 -10.57 -6.63 10.50
N HIS A 166 -10.84 -5.32 10.38
CA HIS A 166 -12.16 -4.74 10.70
C HIS A 166 -12.84 -3.89 9.60
N PRO A 167 -12.64 -4.10 8.28
CA PRO A 167 -13.22 -3.21 7.26
C PRO A 167 -14.76 -3.19 7.22
N MET A 168 -15.40 -4.26 7.70
CA MET A 168 -16.87 -4.35 7.78
C MET A 168 -17.41 -4.35 9.22
N HIS A 169 -16.57 -4.08 10.23
CA HIS A 169 -16.97 -4.16 11.63
C HIS A 169 -17.94 -3.03 12.01
N ASP A 170 -17.52 -1.77 11.85
CA ASP A 170 -18.36 -0.59 12.10
C ASP A 170 -19.39 -0.41 10.97
N ALA A 171 -20.66 -0.24 11.34
CA ALA A 171 -21.75 -0.14 10.36
C ALA A 171 -21.62 1.11 9.47
N ARG A 172 -21.10 2.22 10.00
CA ARG A 172 -20.94 3.47 9.24
C ARG A 172 -19.88 3.31 8.16
N VAL A 173 -18.77 2.64 8.49
CA VAL A 173 -17.72 2.31 7.50
C VAL A 173 -18.26 1.33 6.47
N ARG A 174 -19.01 0.31 6.92
CA ARG A 174 -19.62 -0.69 6.04
C ARG A 174 -20.59 -0.06 5.02
N ASP A 175 -21.38 0.92 5.43
CA ASP A 175 -22.32 1.64 4.57
C ASP A 175 -21.60 2.53 3.53
N LEU A 176 -20.32 2.84 3.74
CA LEU A 176 -19.48 3.50 2.74
C LEU A 176 -18.90 2.54 1.70
N LEU A 177 -18.95 1.23 1.89
CA LEU A 177 -18.33 0.29 0.96
C LEU A 177 -19.23 0.07 -0.27
N ASP A 178 -18.64 0.19 -1.45
CA ASP A 178 -19.30 -0.15 -2.71
C ASP A 178 -19.18 -1.65 -3.02
N PHE A 179 -18.14 -2.30 -2.47
CA PHE A 179 -17.94 -3.73 -2.54
C PHE A 179 -17.19 -4.25 -1.31
N SER A 180 -17.43 -5.49 -0.91
CA SER A 180 -16.75 -6.11 0.23
C SER A 180 -16.30 -7.53 -0.10
N LEU A 181 -15.11 -7.86 0.36
CA LEU A 181 -14.47 -9.16 0.22
C LEU A 181 -14.08 -9.66 1.61
N TYR A 182 -14.27 -10.95 1.84
CA TYR A 182 -13.81 -11.63 3.04
C TYR A 182 -13.00 -12.85 2.60
N LEU A 183 -11.76 -12.95 3.07
CA LEU A 183 -10.87 -14.07 2.81
C LEU A 183 -10.94 -15.03 4.02
N ASP A 184 -11.63 -16.16 3.82
CA ASP A 184 -11.81 -17.25 4.81
C ASP A 184 -10.95 -18.48 4.43
#